data_AF-A0A2K8T5X1-F1
#
_entry.id   AF-A0A2K8T5X1-F1
#
_cell.length_a   1.000
_cell.length_b   1.000
_cell.length_c   1.000
_cell.angle_alpha   90.00
_cell.angle_beta   90.00
_cell.angle_gamma   90.00
#
_symmetry.space_group_name_H-M   'P 1'
#
loop_
_entity.id
_entity.type
_entity.pdbx_description
1 polymer ?
#
loop_
_entity_poly.entity_id
_entity_poly.type
_entity_poly.pdbx_seq_one_letter_code
_entity_poly.pdbx_strand_id
1 'polypeptide(L)' 'MIIAVTNQKGGVAKTTSTIALSGLLAESSSCLVVDFDPQGNLTTGLGIKIQPGQMTAYEVLTVISKRYSIYVL' A
#
# COMPACT_ATOMS: atom_id res chain seq x y z
N MET A 1 3.00 10.22 -11.18
CA MET A 1 4.27 9.97 -10.44
C MET A 1 4.05 8.77 -9.54
N ILE A 2 5.03 7.87 -9.39
CA ILE A 2 4.96 6.71 -8.49
C ILE A 2 6.13 6.82 -7.51
N ILE A 3 5.86 6.71 -6.21
CA ILE A 3 6.85 6.76 -5.14
C ILE A 3 6.75 5.47 -4.34
N ALA A 4 7.85 4.71 -4.24
CA ALA A 4 7.92 3.50 -3.44
C ALA A 4 8.76 3.76 -2.18
N VAL A 5 8.16 3.61 -1.00
CA VAL A 5 8.85 3.74 0.29
C VAL A 5 9.27 2.35 0.76
N THR A 6 10.54 2.03 0.61
CA THR A 6 11.09 0.70 0.91
C THR A 6 12.30 0.77 1.83
N ASN A 7 12.40 -0.22 2.71
CA ASN A 7 13.53 -0.48 3.60
C ASN A 7 13.35 -1.89 4.20
N GLN A 8 14.37 -2.73 4.09
CA GLN A 8 14.37 -4.11 4.56
C GLN A 8 14.24 -4.22 6.09
N LYS A 9 14.63 -3.18 6.84
CA LYS A 9 14.55 -3.18 8.30
C LYS A 9 13.12 -2.84 8.76
N GLY A 10 12.61 -3.61 9.72
CA GLY A 10 11.36 -3.30 10.43
C GLY A 10 11.51 -2.10 11.37
N GLY A 11 10.41 -1.39 11.64
CA GLY A 11 10.39 -0.31 12.64
C GLY A 11 11.12 0.98 12.25
N VAL A 12 11.41 1.20 10.97
CA VAL A 12 12.12 2.40 10.45
C VAL A 12 11.18 3.47 9.89
N ALA A 13 9.95 3.52 10.40
CA ALA A 13 8.93 4.52 10.06
C ALA A 13 8.44 4.54 8.58
N LYS A 14 8.67 3.50 7.77
CA LYS A 14 8.18 3.42 6.38
C LYS A 14 6.70 3.83 6.24
N THR A 15 5.82 3.17 6.99
CA THR A 15 4.38 3.43 6.98
C THR A 15 4.06 4.84 7.43
N THR A 16 4.68 5.31 8.51
CA THR A 16 4.49 6.66 9.05
C THR A 16 4.88 7.72 8.04
N SER A 17 6.02 7.54 7.35
CA SER A 17 6.49 8.43 6.29
C SER A 17 5.53 8.42 5.10
N THR A 18 5.01 7.26 4.69
CA THR A 18 4.01 7.17 3.62
C THR A 18 2.74 7.93 3.97
N ILE A 19 2.21 7.78 5.19
CA ILE A 19 1.02 8.53 5.65
C ILE A 19 1.28 10.03 5.60
N ALA A 20 2.36 10.49 6.24
CA ALA A 20 2.69 11.92 6.30
C ALA A 20 2.88 12.53 4.89
N LEU A 21 3.65 11.86 4.02
CA LEU A 21 3.89 12.32 2.66
C LEU A 21 2.59 12.37 1.85
N SER A 22 1.75 11.33 1.95
CA SER A 22 0.47 11.30 1.24
C SER A 22 -0.49 12.41 1.68
N GLY A 23 -0.53 12.73 2.99
CA GLY A 23 -1.32 13.84 3.52
C GLY A 23 -0.92 15.18 2.91
N LEU A 24 0.39 15.48 2.87
CA LEU A 24 0.91 16.70 2.26
C LEU A 24 0.63 16.75 0.75
N LEU A 25 0.80 15.64 0.03
CA LEU A 25 0.53 15.58 -1.42
C LEU A 25 -0.95 15.72 -1.75
N ALA A 26 -1.83 15.24 -0.87
CA ALA A 26 -3.27 15.30 -1.03
C ALA A 26 -3.82 16.74 -1.00
N GLU A 27 -3.10 17.69 -0.40
CA GLU A 27 -3.50 19.11 -0.38
C GLU A 27 -3.46 19.78 -1.76
N SER A 28 -2.60 19.29 -2.65
CA SER A 28 -2.38 19.89 -3.97
C SER A 28 -2.79 18.98 -5.14
N SER A 29 -2.99 17.68 -4.90
CA SER A 29 -3.24 16.70 -5.96
C SER A 29 -3.94 15.45 -5.45
N SER A 30 -4.68 14.75 -6.32
CA SER A 30 -5.24 13.44 -5.98
C SER A 30 -4.12 12.44 -5.68
N CYS A 31 -4.16 11.84 -4.49
CA CYS A 31 -3.17 10.87 -4.03
C CYS A 31 -3.79 9.49 -3.86
N LEU A 32 -3.15 8.45 -4.41
CA LEU A 32 -3.46 7.05 -4.13
C LEU A 32 -2.32 6.45 -3.32
N VAL A 33 -2.67 5.89 -2.17
CA VAL A 33 -1.76 5.10 -1.35
C VAL A 33 -2.07 3.61 -1.51
N VAL A 34 -1.03 2.79 -1.58
CA VAL A 34 -1.14 1.34 -1.75
C VAL A 34 -0.38 0.67 -0.61
N ASP A 35 -1.06 -0.21 0.12
CA ASP A 35 -0.49 -0.98 1.21
C ASP A 35 -0.01 -2.34 0.66
N PHE A 36 1.30 -2.53 0.61
CA PHE A 36 1.94 -3.79 0.23
C PHE A 36 2.61 -4.51 1.41
N ASP A 37 2.35 -4.07 2.64
CA ASP A 37 2.76 -4.80 3.84
C ASP A 37 1.62 -5.73 4.27
N PRO A 38 1.82 -7.07 4.34
CA PRO A 38 0.79 -8.00 4.80
C PRO A 38 0.20 -7.68 6.19
N GLN A 39 0.91 -6.89 7.00
CA GLN A 39 0.41 -6.44 8.30
C GLN A 39 -0.68 -5.36 8.19
N GLY A 40 -0.84 -4.71 7.03
CA GLY A 40 -1.90 -3.73 6.81
C GLY A 40 -1.73 -2.43 7.63
N ASN A 41 -0.50 -2.09 8.03
CA ASN A 41 -0.23 -0.96 8.92
C ASN A 41 -0.60 0.40 8.28
N LEU A 42 -0.50 0.53 6.95
CA LEU A 42 -0.90 1.77 6.28
C LEU A 42 -2.42 1.89 6.27
N THR A 43 -3.10 0.79 5.95
CA THR A 43 -4.58 0.72 5.94
C THR A 43 -5.16 1.06 7.32
N THR A 44 -4.64 0.42 8.37
CA THR A 44 -5.08 0.67 9.75
C THR A 44 -4.67 2.06 10.24
N GLY A 45 -3.47 2.54 9.90
CA GLY A 45 -2.98 3.88 10.23
C GLY A 45 -3.84 5.00 9.63
N LEU A 46 -4.55 4.74 8.53
CA LEU A 46 -5.51 5.65 7.92
C LEU A 46 -6.96 5.46 8.42
N GLY A 47 -7.19 4.55 9.38
CA GLY A 47 -8.51 4.27 9.93
C GLY A 47 -9.44 3.51 8.99
N ILE A 48 -8.91 2.92 7.91
CA ILE A 48 -9.70 2.16 6.94
C ILE A 48 -9.97 0.76 7.47
N LYS A 49 -11.24 0.35 7.45
CA LYS A 49 -11.67 -1.01 7.80
C LYS A 49 -11.94 -1.80 6.52
N ILE A 50 -11.25 -2.93 6.36
CA ILE A 50 -11.51 -3.87 5.26
C ILE A 50 -12.76 -4.68 5.62
N GLN A 51 -13.75 -4.69 4.73
CA GLN A 51 -14.97 -5.47 4.92
C GLN A 51 -14.82 -6.88 4.34
N PRO A 52 -15.57 -7.87 4.84
CA PRO A 52 -15.61 -9.20 4.24
C PRO A 52 -15.96 -9.12 2.75
N GLY A 53 -15.19 -9.79 1.90
CA GLY A 53 -15.38 -9.81 0.45
C GLY A 53 -14.86 -8.58 -0.30
N GLN A 54 -14.29 -7.58 0.40
CA GLN A 54 -13.64 -6.45 -0.25
C GLN A 54 -12.28 -6.86 -0.79
N MET A 55 -12.03 -6.59 -2.07
CA MET A 55 -10.72 -6.83 -2.68
C MET A 55 -9.65 -5.91 -2.08
N THR A 56 -8.47 -6.48 -1.87
CA THR A 56 -7.27 -5.79 -1.41
C THR A 56 -6.19 -5.85 -2.50
N ALA A 57 -5.03 -5.26 -2.22
CA ALA A 57 -3.86 -5.37 -3.08
C ALA A 57 -3.48 -6.84 -3.37
N TYR A 58 -3.75 -7.76 -2.43
CA TYR A 58 -3.46 -9.19 -2.60
C TYR A 58 -4.26 -9.84 -3.74
N GLU A 59 -5.58 -9.64 -3.79
CA GLU A 59 -6.42 -10.19 -4.86
C GLU A 59 -6.03 -9.61 -6.22
N VAL A 60 -5.75 -8.30 -6.27
CA VAL A 60 -5.32 -7.62 -7.49
C VAL A 60 -4.01 -8.21 -8.01
N LEU A 61 -3.00 -8.35 -7.14
CA LEU A 61 -1.72 -8.96 -7.50
C LEU A 61 -1.88 -10.41 -7.97
N THR A 62 -2.77 -11.17 -7.34
CA THR A 62 -3.04 -12.57 -7.71
C THR A 62 -3.67 -12.70 -9.10
N VAL A 63 -4.58 -11.80 -9.46
CA VAL A 63 -5.18 -11.78 -10.80
C VAL A 63 -4.14 -11.38 -11.85
N ILE A 64 -3.33 -10.35 -11.55
CA ILE A 64 -2.29 -9.85 -12.46
C ILE A 64 -1.19 -10.91 -12.66
N SER A 65 -0.72 -11.55 -11.59
CA SER A 65 0.36 -12.54 -11.67
C SER A 65 -0.01 -13.72 -12.56
N LYS A 66 -1.24 -14.23 -12.42
CA LYS A 66 -1.79 -15.29 -13.28
C LYS A 66 -1.95 -14.85 -14.73
N ARG A 67 -2.41 -13.61 -14.98
CA ARG A 67 -2.66 -13.11 -16.33
C ARG A 67 -1.37 -12.89 -17.13
N TYR A 68 -0.29 -12.48 -16.48
CA TYR A 68 0.95 -12.09 -17.15
C TYR A 68 2.15 -13.01 -16.86
N SER A 69 1.95 -14.15 -16.19
CA SER A 69 3.04 -15.04 -15.73
C SER A 69 4.14 -14.29 -14.97
N ILE A 70 3.73 -13.38 -14.06
CA ILE A 70 4.67 -12.65 -13.20
C ILE A 70 4.90 -13.47 -11.94
N TYR A 71 6.16 -13.75 -11.63
CA TYR A 71 6.58 -14.42 -10.41
C TYR A 71 7.05 -13.38 -9.41
N VAL A 72 6.41 -13.33 -8.25
CA VAL A 72 6.88 -12.55 -7.10
C VAL A 72 7.87 -13.44 -6.36
N LEU A 73 9.15 -13.08 -6.41
CA LEU A 73 10.25 -13.77 -5.72
C LEU A 73 10.36 -13.32 -4.27
#